data_AF-A0A2N2WP40-F1
#
_entry.id   AF-A0A2N2WP40-F1
#
_cell.length_a   1.000
_cell.length_b   1.000
_cell.length_c   1.000
_cell.angle_alpha   90.00
_cell.angle_beta   90.00
_cell.angle_gamma   90.00
#
_symmetry.space_group_name_H-M   'P 1'
#
loop_
_entity.id
_entity.type
_entity.pdbx_description
1 polymer ?
#
loop_
_entity_poly.entity_id
_entity_poly.type
_entity_poly.pdbx_seq_one_letter_code
_entity_poly.pdbx_strand_id
1 'polypeptide(L)'
;MAKLLHKIEWSEDFSIGNCIMDSEHKALIGIINDLVQDINIRVKSGEFAEILSRMTDYSLNHFSNEEAYMQSINYPDTENHIKYHKEYVLKTALFNSLYLTINSPNDSDVVDFLHKWWVNHIMSEDKKYEIYKRESIYSEIKRRVLEISTDAARESGKRFFKEEVNIAGVKSADIGKLSKDLFKNLTDKDKKSVFILCEMLWRGNILEESFIACSWAYNMRKYFVEEDFYIFENWIERFVTNWASCDTFCNHTMGEIIDMYPHLTDNLMGWCKSENRWKRRAAAVSLIVPAREGRFMDEVFQIADLLLLDEDDMVRKGYGWLLKVCSNKHQEEVFDFVMKRKDVMPRTSLRYAIEKMPAQLKARAMKR
;
A
#
# COMPACT_ATOMS: atom_id res chain seq x y z
N MET A 1 -9.55 -21.80 -40.10
CA MET A 1 -8.21 -21.21 -39.86
C MET A 1 -7.83 -21.53 -38.43
N ALA A 2 -6.64 -22.04 -38.17
CA ALA A 2 -6.19 -22.29 -36.79
C ALA A 2 -6.18 -20.95 -36.04
N LYS A 3 -6.90 -20.88 -34.92
CA LYS A 3 -6.77 -19.75 -33.99
C LYS A 3 -5.32 -19.69 -33.56
N LEU A 4 -4.63 -18.57 -33.77
CA LEU A 4 -3.36 -18.36 -33.08
C LEU A 4 -3.68 -18.31 -31.58
N LEU A 5 -3.17 -19.28 -30.84
CA LEU A 5 -3.20 -19.27 -29.38
C LEU A 5 -1.97 -18.49 -28.93
N HIS A 6 -2.20 -17.48 -28.10
CA HIS A 6 -1.16 -16.60 -27.58
C HIS A 6 -0.71 -17.11 -26.21
N LYS A 7 0.58 -16.92 -25.90
CA LYS A 7 1.09 -17.13 -24.55
C LYS A 7 0.43 -16.13 -23.60
N ILE A 8 0.16 -16.57 -22.39
CA ILE A 8 -0.29 -15.73 -21.28
C ILE A 8 0.95 -15.09 -20.66
N GLU A 9 1.00 -13.77 -20.66
CA GLU A 9 2.01 -13.02 -19.90
C GLU A 9 1.45 -12.71 -18.52
N TRP A 10 2.23 -13.01 -17.48
CA TRP A 10 1.84 -12.65 -16.11
C TRP A 10 1.84 -11.12 -15.96
N SER A 11 0.70 -10.58 -15.54
CA SER A 11 0.55 -9.19 -15.10
C SER A 11 0.11 -9.15 -13.63
N GLU A 12 0.25 -7.99 -12.98
CA GLU A 12 -0.21 -7.80 -11.61
C GLU A 12 -1.74 -7.96 -11.45
N ASP A 13 -2.51 -7.93 -12.54
CA ASP A 13 -3.95 -8.19 -12.51
C ASP A 13 -4.30 -9.64 -12.18
N PHE A 14 -3.38 -10.59 -12.41
CA PHE A 14 -3.55 -11.99 -12.01
C PHE A 14 -3.20 -12.23 -10.55
N SER A 15 -2.47 -11.32 -9.91
CA SER A 15 -2.14 -11.47 -8.51
C SER A 15 -3.41 -11.35 -7.66
N ILE A 16 -3.64 -12.34 -6.81
CA ILE A 16 -4.70 -12.27 -5.81
C ILE A 16 -4.19 -11.60 -4.53
N GLY A 17 -2.89 -11.30 -4.46
CA GLY A 17 -2.20 -10.69 -3.32
C GLY A 17 -1.82 -11.70 -2.24
N ASN A 18 -1.61 -12.96 -2.62
CA ASN A 18 -1.08 -14.04 -1.78
C ASN A 18 0.12 -14.62 -2.51
N CYS A 19 1.33 -14.40 -2.00
CA CYS A 19 2.55 -14.70 -2.74
C CYS A 19 2.74 -16.20 -3.02
N ILE A 20 2.21 -17.07 -2.16
CA ILE A 20 2.25 -18.53 -2.34
C ILE A 20 1.33 -18.91 -3.50
N MET A 21 0.06 -18.50 -3.45
CA MET A 21 -0.91 -18.79 -4.52
C MET A 21 -0.48 -18.17 -5.85
N ASP A 22 -0.01 -16.93 -5.85
CA ASP A 22 0.49 -16.26 -7.05
C ASP A 22 1.70 -16.99 -7.67
N SER A 23 2.53 -17.65 -6.86
CA SER A 23 3.65 -18.46 -7.37
C SER A 23 3.17 -19.74 -8.05
N GLU A 24 2.13 -20.37 -7.53
CA GLU A 24 1.49 -21.55 -8.14
C GLU A 24 0.75 -21.17 -9.42
N HIS A 25 0.03 -20.04 -9.43
CA HIS A 25 -0.62 -19.52 -10.63
C HIS A 25 0.38 -19.25 -11.77
N LYS A 26 1.55 -18.67 -11.45
CA LYS A 26 2.61 -18.45 -12.44
C LYS A 26 3.12 -19.77 -13.04
N ALA A 27 3.27 -20.80 -12.22
CA ALA A 27 3.69 -22.13 -12.70
C ALA A 27 2.63 -22.79 -13.59
N LEU A 28 1.34 -22.71 -13.20
CA LEU A 28 0.21 -23.16 -14.03
C LEU A 28 0.18 -22.46 -15.39
N ILE A 29 0.31 -21.13 -15.40
CA ILE A 29 0.42 -20.33 -16.62
C ILE A 29 1.63 -20.76 -17.46
N GLY A 30 2.76 -21.06 -16.82
CA GLY A 30 3.94 -21.63 -17.49
C GLY A 30 3.63 -22.93 -18.23
N ILE A 31 2.93 -23.87 -17.57
CA ILE A 31 2.53 -25.15 -18.20
C ILE A 31 1.58 -24.92 -19.38
N ILE A 32 0.62 -23.99 -19.26
CA ILE A 32 -0.28 -23.60 -20.37
C ILE A 32 0.53 -23.03 -21.54
N ASN A 33 1.54 -22.21 -21.26
CA ASN A 33 2.39 -21.61 -22.28
C ASN A 33 3.27 -22.64 -22.99
N ASP A 34 3.68 -23.71 -22.30
CA ASP A 34 4.36 -24.85 -22.92
C ASP A 34 3.43 -25.58 -23.91
N LEU A 35 2.15 -25.79 -23.56
CA LEU A 35 1.15 -26.36 -24.48
C LEU A 35 0.92 -25.47 -25.71
N VAL A 36 0.82 -24.15 -25.51
CA VAL A 36 0.70 -23.18 -26.62
C VAL A 36 1.92 -23.26 -27.55
N GLN A 37 3.12 -23.40 -26.97
CA GLN A 37 4.35 -23.52 -27.75
C GLN A 37 4.40 -24.81 -28.55
N ASP A 38 3.99 -25.94 -27.97
CA ASP A 38 3.95 -27.24 -28.64
C ASP A 38 3.05 -27.21 -29.89
N ILE A 39 1.83 -26.66 -29.76
CA ILE A 39 0.90 -26.46 -30.89
C ILE A 39 1.54 -25.62 -32.00
N ASN A 40 2.26 -24.55 -31.63
CA ASN A 40 2.85 -23.62 -32.59
C ASN A 40 4.04 -24.23 -33.35
N ILE A 41 4.80 -25.15 -32.73
CA ILE A 41 5.98 -25.79 -33.32
C ILE A 41 5.62 -27.07 -34.12
N ARG A 42 4.40 -27.61 -33.94
CA ARG A 42 3.90 -28.85 -34.59
C ARG A 42 4.77 -30.07 -34.29
N VAL A 43 5.17 -30.28 -33.03
CA VAL A 43 5.81 -31.53 -32.63
C VAL A 43 4.75 -32.62 -32.48
N LYS A 44 5.08 -33.85 -32.91
CA LYS A 44 4.13 -34.98 -32.98
C LYS A 44 3.69 -35.43 -31.59
N SER A 45 2.37 -35.44 -31.36
CA SER A 45 1.47 -36.23 -30.47
C SER A 45 1.93 -36.90 -29.15
N GLY A 46 3.23 -37.02 -28.82
CA GLY A 46 3.72 -37.56 -27.55
C GLY A 46 4.00 -36.50 -26.49
N GLU A 47 4.50 -35.33 -26.90
CA GLU A 47 4.87 -34.25 -25.98
C GLU A 47 3.62 -33.54 -25.41
N PHE A 48 2.57 -33.33 -26.20
CA PHE A 48 1.34 -32.68 -25.74
C PHE A 48 0.67 -33.42 -24.57
N ALA A 49 0.52 -34.74 -24.68
CA ALA A 49 -0.12 -35.56 -23.65
C ALA A 49 0.68 -35.58 -22.34
N GLU A 50 2.02 -35.54 -22.41
CA GLU A 50 2.88 -35.44 -21.23
C GLU A 50 2.72 -34.07 -20.53
N ILE A 51 2.70 -32.98 -21.31
CA ILE A 51 2.49 -31.63 -20.75
C ILE A 51 1.07 -31.52 -20.16
N LEU A 52 0.06 -32.12 -20.79
CA LEU A 52 -1.31 -32.15 -20.26
C LEU A 52 -1.42 -32.98 -18.98
N SER A 53 -0.72 -34.12 -18.87
CA SER A 53 -0.65 -34.89 -17.62
C SER A 53 -0.02 -34.04 -16.51
N ARG A 54 1.09 -33.36 -16.80
CA ARG A 54 1.75 -32.44 -15.87
C ARG A 54 0.82 -31.30 -15.44
N MET A 55 0.00 -30.79 -16.36
CA MET A 55 -1.04 -29.80 -16.04
C MET A 55 -2.05 -30.35 -15.04
N THR A 56 -2.57 -31.56 -15.27
CA THR A 56 -3.52 -32.22 -14.36
C THR A 56 -2.92 -32.43 -12.97
N ASP A 57 -1.69 -32.95 -12.90
CA ASP A 57 -1.01 -33.21 -11.63
C ASP A 57 -0.76 -31.93 -10.83
N TYR A 58 -0.26 -30.89 -11.51
CA TYR A 58 0.00 -29.60 -10.86
C TYR A 58 -1.30 -28.93 -10.39
N SER A 59 -2.37 -29.00 -11.19
CA SER A 59 -3.69 -28.48 -10.82
C SER A 59 -4.24 -29.14 -9.56
N LEU A 60 -4.12 -30.47 -9.45
CA LEU A 60 -4.59 -31.20 -8.26
C LEU A 60 -3.86 -30.77 -6.98
N ASN A 61 -2.54 -30.56 -7.08
CA ASN A 61 -1.76 -30.06 -5.95
C ASN A 61 -2.16 -28.62 -5.57
N HIS A 62 -2.31 -27.74 -6.57
CA HIS A 62 -2.76 -26.36 -6.37
C HIS A 62 -4.14 -26.32 -5.67
N PHE A 63 -5.13 -27.03 -6.20
CA PHE A 63 -6.46 -27.09 -5.60
C PHE A 63 -6.41 -27.64 -4.17
N SER A 64 -5.58 -28.64 -3.89
CA SER A 64 -5.43 -29.14 -2.52
C SER A 64 -4.90 -28.06 -1.57
N ASN A 65 -3.95 -27.24 -2.01
CA ASN A 65 -3.38 -26.16 -1.22
C ASN A 65 -4.41 -25.03 -1.00
N GLU A 66 -5.09 -24.65 -2.07
CA GLU A 66 -6.12 -23.62 -2.08
C GLU A 66 -7.33 -24.01 -1.22
N GLU A 67 -7.82 -25.24 -1.33
CA GLU A 67 -8.95 -25.74 -0.54
C GLU A 67 -8.60 -25.79 0.96
N ALA A 68 -7.39 -26.25 1.30
CA ALA A 68 -6.90 -26.22 2.68
C ALA A 68 -6.81 -24.77 3.20
N TYR A 69 -6.37 -23.85 2.35
CA TYR A 69 -6.30 -22.43 2.69
C TYR A 69 -7.69 -21.81 2.91
N MET A 70 -8.63 -22.01 1.99
CA MET A 70 -10.02 -21.56 2.12
C MET A 70 -10.68 -22.07 3.41
N GLN A 71 -10.46 -23.34 3.77
CA GLN A 71 -10.91 -23.90 5.03
C GLN A 71 -10.27 -23.20 6.23
N SER A 72 -8.95 -22.94 6.19
CA SER A 72 -8.23 -22.30 7.30
C SER A 72 -8.73 -20.90 7.62
N ILE A 73 -9.27 -20.18 6.63
CA ILE A 73 -9.85 -18.84 6.80
C ILE A 73 -11.37 -18.88 6.98
N ASN A 74 -11.99 -20.06 7.05
CA ASN A 74 -13.44 -20.27 7.11
C ASN A 74 -14.20 -19.58 5.95
N TYR A 75 -13.67 -19.67 4.72
CA TYR A 75 -14.32 -19.09 3.55
C TYR A 75 -15.71 -19.73 3.32
N PRO A 76 -16.80 -18.95 3.30
CA PRO A 76 -18.16 -19.51 3.33
C PRO A 76 -18.54 -20.31 2.08
N ASP A 77 -17.96 -19.99 0.92
CA ASP A 77 -18.32 -20.63 -0.36
C ASP A 77 -17.36 -21.79 -0.75
N THR A 78 -16.57 -22.27 0.22
CA THR A 78 -15.58 -23.35 0.02
C THR A 78 -16.18 -24.58 -0.68
N GLU A 79 -17.37 -25.02 -0.29
CA GLU A 79 -17.98 -26.22 -0.88
C GLU A 79 -18.32 -26.09 -2.36
N ASN A 80 -18.77 -24.90 -2.80
CA ASN A 80 -19.07 -24.67 -4.21
C ASN A 80 -17.81 -24.49 -5.03
N HIS A 81 -16.79 -23.84 -4.44
CA HIS A 81 -15.48 -23.72 -5.03
C HIS A 81 -14.85 -25.11 -5.29
N ILE A 82 -14.91 -26.03 -4.31
CA ILE A 82 -14.48 -27.44 -4.48
C ILE A 82 -15.24 -28.16 -5.60
N LYS A 83 -16.54 -27.89 -5.77
CA LYS A 83 -17.31 -28.47 -6.89
C LYS A 83 -16.80 -27.96 -8.23
N TYR A 84 -16.46 -26.68 -8.32
CA TYR A 84 -15.89 -26.08 -9.53
C TYR A 84 -14.54 -26.73 -9.90
N HIS A 85 -13.68 -27.00 -8.91
CA HIS A 85 -12.44 -27.79 -9.13
C HIS A 85 -12.73 -29.19 -9.65
N LYS A 86 -13.70 -29.90 -9.07
CA LYS A 86 -14.07 -31.26 -9.51
C LYS A 86 -14.52 -31.29 -10.96
N GLU A 87 -15.25 -30.27 -11.43
CA GLU A 87 -15.65 -30.16 -12.84
C GLU A 87 -14.42 -30.03 -13.77
N TYR A 88 -13.44 -29.22 -13.38
CA TYR A 88 -12.18 -29.10 -14.12
C TYR A 88 -11.40 -30.41 -14.16
N VAL A 89 -11.26 -31.08 -13.02
CA VAL A 89 -10.53 -32.37 -12.91
C VAL A 89 -11.21 -33.42 -13.78
N LEU A 90 -12.53 -33.53 -13.74
CA LEU A 90 -13.28 -34.46 -14.60
C LEU A 90 -13.06 -34.15 -16.09
N LYS A 91 -13.06 -32.87 -16.46
CA LYS A 91 -12.87 -32.45 -17.85
C LYS A 91 -11.47 -32.76 -18.37
N THR A 92 -10.43 -32.48 -17.57
CA THR A 92 -9.03 -32.75 -17.94
C THR A 92 -8.70 -34.25 -17.93
N ALA A 93 -9.24 -35.03 -16.98
CA ALA A 93 -9.14 -36.49 -16.99
C ALA A 93 -9.78 -37.11 -18.24
N LEU A 94 -10.92 -36.56 -18.68
CA LEU A 94 -11.56 -36.98 -19.93
C LEU A 94 -10.66 -36.68 -21.14
N PHE A 95 -10.03 -35.52 -21.21
CA PHE A 95 -9.07 -35.21 -22.28
C PHE A 95 -7.91 -36.21 -22.29
N ASN A 96 -7.25 -36.44 -21.15
CA ASN A 96 -6.14 -37.40 -21.03
C ASN A 96 -6.56 -38.81 -21.48
N SER A 97 -7.75 -39.27 -21.09
CA SER A 97 -8.28 -40.57 -21.51
C SER A 97 -8.51 -40.63 -23.03
N LEU A 98 -9.10 -39.58 -23.62
CA LEU A 98 -9.38 -39.53 -25.05
C LEU A 98 -8.12 -39.47 -25.92
N TYR A 99 -7.02 -38.87 -25.45
CA TYR A 99 -5.73 -38.86 -26.14
C TYR A 99 -5.14 -40.26 -26.35
N LEU A 100 -5.57 -41.25 -25.57
CA LEU A 100 -5.17 -42.66 -25.73
C LEU A 100 -6.03 -43.40 -26.77
N THR A 101 -6.98 -42.73 -27.42
CA THR A 101 -7.98 -43.34 -28.30
C THR A 101 -8.00 -42.70 -29.69
N ILE A 102 -8.74 -43.31 -30.62
CA ILE A 102 -9.00 -42.72 -31.94
C ILE A 102 -9.82 -41.42 -31.88
N ASN A 103 -10.42 -41.10 -30.73
CA ASN A 103 -11.25 -39.92 -30.50
C ASN A 103 -10.47 -38.81 -29.78
N SER A 104 -9.17 -38.68 -30.05
CA SER A 104 -8.32 -37.63 -29.48
C SER A 104 -8.93 -36.25 -29.71
N PRO A 105 -9.03 -35.39 -28.67
CA PRO A 105 -9.53 -34.04 -28.84
C PRO A 105 -8.55 -33.22 -29.69
N ASN A 106 -9.02 -32.08 -30.22
CA ASN A 106 -8.16 -31.13 -30.89
C ASN A 106 -7.32 -30.37 -29.85
N ASP A 107 -6.00 -30.37 -29.99
CA ASP A 107 -5.06 -29.69 -29.09
C ASP A 107 -5.43 -28.22 -28.86
N SER A 108 -5.89 -27.52 -29.91
CA SER A 108 -6.29 -26.11 -29.80
C SER A 108 -7.55 -25.91 -28.95
N ASP A 109 -8.49 -26.86 -28.99
CA ASP A 109 -9.70 -26.80 -28.15
C ASP A 109 -9.37 -27.09 -26.68
N VAL A 110 -8.41 -27.99 -26.43
CA VAL A 110 -7.91 -28.28 -25.08
C VAL A 110 -7.22 -27.05 -24.50
N VAL A 111 -6.31 -26.42 -25.26
CA VAL A 111 -5.62 -25.21 -24.79
C VAL A 111 -6.57 -24.02 -24.64
N ASP A 112 -7.53 -23.81 -25.55
CA ASP A 112 -8.54 -22.75 -25.41
C ASP A 112 -9.40 -22.96 -24.15
N PHE A 113 -9.76 -24.21 -23.82
CA PHE A 113 -10.42 -24.53 -22.55
C PHE A 113 -9.54 -24.21 -21.33
N LEU A 114 -8.31 -24.73 -21.29
CA LEU A 114 -7.38 -24.54 -20.17
C LEU A 114 -7.11 -23.05 -19.92
N HIS A 115 -6.78 -22.32 -20.99
CA HIS A 115 -6.52 -20.89 -20.94
C HIS A 115 -7.72 -20.12 -20.39
N LYS A 116 -8.92 -20.36 -20.92
CA LYS A 116 -10.13 -19.65 -20.45
C LYS A 116 -10.49 -20.00 -19.02
N TRP A 117 -10.41 -21.28 -18.66
CA TRP A 117 -10.77 -21.74 -17.33
C TRP A 117 -9.85 -21.12 -16.27
N TRP A 118 -8.53 -21.23 -16.43
CA TRP A 118 -7.57 -20.71 -15.46
C TRP A 118 -7.57 -19.19 -15.35
N VAL A 119 -7.66 -18.47 -16.47
CA VAL A 119 -7.77 -17.00 -16.43
C VAL A 119 -9.04 -16.59 -15.69
N ASN A 120 -10.17 -17.21 -15.98
CA ASN A 120 -11.43 -16.90 -15.31
C ASN A 120 -11.39 -17.25 -13.81
N HIS A 121 -10.88 -18.42 -13.47
CA HIS A 121 -10.77 -18.92 -12.11
C HIS A 121 -9.89 -18.00 -11.25
N ILE A 122 -8.64 -17.76 -11.64
CA ILE A 122 -7.70 -16.88 -10.92
C ILE A 122 -8.27 -15.47 -10.77
N MET A 123 -8.81 -14.90 -11.86
CA MET A 123 -9.27 -13.52 -11.83
C MET A 123 -10.64 -13.32 -11.16
N SER A 124 -11.43 -14.38 -10.99
CA SER A 124 -12.81 -14.26 -10.52
C SER A 124 -13.08 -15.06 -9.25
N GLU A 125 -12.74 -16.34 -9.23
CA GLU A 125 -13.01 -17.23 -8.09
C GLU A 125 -11.97 -17.02 -6.99
N ASP A 126 -10.68 -17.06 -7.32
CA ASP A 126 -9.61 -17.08 -6.31
C ASP A 126 -9.50 -15.74 -5.58
N LYS A 127 -9.75 -14.65 -6.30
CA LYS A 127 -9.83 -13.32 -5.70
C LYS A 127 -10.91 -13.22 -4.61
N LYS A 128 -12.00 -13.99 -4.68
CA LYS A 128 -13.11 -13.87 -3.72
C LYS A 128 -12.68 -14.25 -2.31
N TYR A 129 -11.89 -15.31 -2.13
CA TYR A 129 -11.49 -15.73 -0.79
C TYR A 129 -10.43 -14.79 -0.19
N GLU A 130 -9.56 -14.20 -1.00
CA GLU A 130 -8.63 -13.17 -0.52
C GLU A 130 -9.35 -11.87 -0.15
N ILE A 131 -10.35 -11.47 -0.94
CA ILE A 131 -11.23 -10.35 -0.58
C ILE A 131 -11.94 -10.65 0.75
N TYR A 132 -12.52 -11.85 0.90
CA TYR A 132 -13.18 -12.27 2.14
C TYR A 132 -12.24 -12.25 3.35
N LYS A 133 -11.01 -12.76 3.22
CA LYS A 133 -9.99 -12.70 4.29
C LYS A 133 -9.73 -11.26 4.71
N ARG A 134 -9.51 -10.36 3.75
CA ARG A 134 -9.21 -8.94 4.02
C ARG A 134 -10.38 -8.22 4.67
N GLU A 135 -11.59 -8.44 4.17
CA GLU A 135 -12.82 -7.88 4.76
C GLU A 135 -13.07 -8.41 6.18
N SER A 136 -12.77 -9.69 6.42
CA SER A 136 -12.84 -10.27 7.77
C SER A 136 -11.85 -9.62 8.72
N ILE A 137 -10.59 -9.42 8.30
CA ILE A 137 -9.57 -8.71 9.08
C ILE A 137 -10.00 -7.26 9.34
N TYR A 138 -10.44 -6.54 8.31
CA TYR A 138 -10.85 -5.14 8.45
C TYR A 138 -12.06 -4.99 9.38
N SER A 139 -13.06 -5.86 9.24
CA SER A 139 -14.23 -5.91 10.14
C SER A 139 -13.83 -6.15 11.59
N GLU A 140 -12.87 -7.04 11.82
CA GLU A 140 -12.31 -7.30 13.14
C GLU A 140 -11.60 -6.07 13.72
N ILE A 141 -10.80 -5.36 12.91
CA ILE A 141 -10.16 -4.10 13.33
C ILE A 141 -11.23 -3.09 13.75
N LYS A 142 -12.25 -2.87 12.93
CA LYS A 142 -13.35 -1.92 13.22
C LYS A 142 -14.06 -2.28 14.52
N ARG A 143 -14.39 -3.56 14.70
CA ARG A 143 -15.03 -4.06 15.94
C ARG A 143 -14.16 -3.73 17.15
N ARG A 144 -12.87 -4.05 17.11
CA ARG A 144 -11.96 -3.82 18.24
C ARG A 144 -11.69 -2.35 18.53
N VAL A 145 -11.67 -1.48 17.51
CA VAL A 145 -11.61 -0.03 17.69
C VAL A 145 -12.86 0.48 18.40
N LEU A 146 -14.05 0.00 18.00
CA LEU A 146 -15.31 0.38 18.64
C LEU A 146 -15.41 -0.09 20.09
N GLU A 147 -14.94 -1.30 20.41
CA GLU A 147 -14.95 -1.85 21.78
C GLU A 147 -14.19 -1.02 22.80
N ILE A 148 -13.13 -0.33 22.37
CA ILE A 148 -12.33 0.53 23.24
C ILE A 148 -12.66 2.02 23.06
N SER A 149 -13.69 2.33 22.25
CA SER A 149 -14.12 3.71 22.00
C SER A 149 -15.01 4.24 23.13
N THR A 150 -14.93 5.55 23.37
CA THR A 150 -15.79 6.23 24.34
C THR A 150 -16.27 7.57 23.80
N ASP A 151 -17.50 7.97 24.15
CA ASP A 151 -18.05 9.27 23.77
C ASP A 151 -17.20 10.43 24.33
N ALA A 152 -16.69 10.29 25.56
CA ALA A 152 -15.83 11.29 26.18
C ALA A 152 -14.55 11.53 25.36
N ALA A 153 -13.91 10.48 24.86
CA ALA A 153 -12.73 10.61 24.01
C ALA A 153 -13.09 11.16 22.61
N ARG A 154 -14.22 10.74 22.04
CA ARG A 154 -14.72 11.26 20.76
C ARG A 154 -14.95 12.78 20.82
N GLU A 155 -15.66 13.25 21.83
CA GLU A 155 -15.96 14.67 22.03
C GLU A 155 -14.72 15.48 22.43
N SER A 156 -13.77 14.87 23.14
CA SER A 156 -12.46 15.49 23.35
C SER A 156 -11.71 15.67 22.04
N GLY A 157 -11.71 14.67 21.16
CA GLY A 157 -11.08 14.72 19.85
C GLY A 157 -11.72 15.79 18.94
N LYS A 158 -13.05 15.82 18.84
CA LYS A 158 -13.78 16.82 18.05
C LYS A 158 -13.47 18.26 18.48
N ARG A 159 -13.31 18.52 19.78
CA ARG A 159 -12.92 19.84 20.30
C ARG A 159 -11.47 20.22 20.00
N PHE A 160 -10.61 19.23 19.79
CA PHE A 160 -9.19 19.44 19.51
C PHE A 160 -8.94 19.84 18.06
N PHE A 161 -9.70 19.27 17.12
CA PHE A 161 -9.63 19.66 15.71
C PHE A 161 -10.49 20.89 15.44
N LYS A 162 -9.96 21.81 14.63
CA LYS A 162 -10.72 22.98 14.14
C LYS A 162 -11.61 22.64 12.94
N GLU A 163 -11.29 21.55 12.26
CA GLU A 163 -11.97 21.06 11.07
C GLU A 163 -12.67 19.75 11.43
N GLU A 164 -13.69 19.38 10.65
CA GLU A 164 -14.41 18.13 10.87
C GLU A 164 -13.50 16.94 10.59
N VAL A 165 -13.33 16.08 11.59
CA VAL A 165 -12.57 14.83 11.48
C VAL A 165 -13.45 13.71 12.04
N ASN A 166 -13.52 12.61 11.31
CA ASN A 166 -14.24 11.43 11.75
C ASN A 166 -13.40 10.66 12.78
N ILE A 167 -13.90 10.59 14.01
CA ILE A 167 -13.17 10.11 15.19
C ILE A 167 -14.00 8.98 15.81
N ALA A 168 -13.40 7.80 15.97
CA ALA A 168 -14.04 6.67 16.62
C ALA A 168 -14.25 6.95 18.12
N GLY A 169 -13.26 7.55 18.77
CA GLY A 169 -13.26 7.90 20.18
C GLY A 169 -12.26 7.09 20.99
N VAL A 170 -11.05 6.87 20.47
CA VAL A 170 -9.98 6.12 21.15
C VAL A 170 -8.78 7.02 21.40
N LYS A 171 -8.17 6.91 22.59
CA LYS A 171 -6.95 7.66 22.91
C LYS A 171 -5.76 7.13 22.10
N SER A 172 -4.84 8.02 21.71
CA SER A 172 -3.65 7.67 20.92
C SER A 172 -2.77 6.57 21.53
N ALA A 173 -2.69 6.50 22.85
CA ALA A 173 -1.94 5.44 23.53
C ALA A 173 -2.59 4.06 23.39
N ASP A 174 -3.92 4.01 23.43
CA ASP A 174 -4.68 2.75 23.39
C ASP A 174 -4.82 2.24 21.95
N ILE A 175 -5.00 3.13 20.96
CA ILE A 175 -4.93 2.75 19.55
C ILE A 175 -3.52 2.26 19.16
N GLY A 176 -2.46 2.83 19.74
CA GLY A 176 -1.10 2.35 19.54
C GLY A 176 -0.86 0.94 20.10
N LYS A 177 -1.44 0.62 21.26
CA LYS A 177 -1.42 -0.75 21.82
C LYS A 177 -2.21 -1.72 20.95
N LEU A 178 -3.42 -1.33 20.56
CA LEU A 178 -4.29 -2.13 19.69
C LEU A 178 -3.63 -2.42 18.33
N SER A 179 -3.05 -1.40 17.69
CA SER A 179 -2.32 -1.54 16.42
C SER A 179 -1.21 -2.59 16.49
N LYS A 180 -0.43 -2.58 17.58
CA LYS A 180 0.67 -3.55 17.79
C LYS A 180 0.14 -4.97 18.00
N ASP A 181 -0.91 -5.13 18.80
CA ASP A 181 -1.53 -6.43 19.05
C ASP A 181 -2.14 -7.02 17.77
N LEU A 182 -2.93 -6.22 17.03
CA LEU A 182 -3.49 -6.63 15.74
C LEU A 182 -2.39 -7.02 14.75
N PHE A 183 -1.33 -6.20 14.60
CA PHE A 183 -0.22 -6.51 13.69
C PHE A 183 0.51 -7.80 14.10
N LYS A 184 0.66 -8.04 15.40
CA LYS A 184 1.30 -9.26 15.92
C LYS A 184 0.52 -10.51 15.49
N ASN A 185 -0.81 -10.43 15.49
CA ASN A 185 -1.71 -11.55 15.22
C ASN A 185 -2.18 -11.65 13.76
N LEU A 186 -1.68 -10.80 12.86
CA LEU A 186 -1.90 -10.98 11.42
C LEU A 186 -1.35 -12.33 10.96
N THR A 187 -2.19 -13.10 10.28
CA THR A 187 -1.85 -14.42 9.70
C THR A 187 -0.86 -14.31 8.55
N ASP A 188 -0.88 -13.18 7.85
CA ASP A 188 -0.01 -12.87 6.73
C ASP A 188 0.61 -11.48 6.90
N LYS A 189 1.92 -11.39 6.73
CA LYS A 189 2.70 -10.16 6.92
C LYS A 189 3.61 -9.88 5.73
N ASP A 190 3.28 -10.41 4.55
CA ASP A 190 3.92 -9.95 3.33
C ASP A 190 3.58 -8.46 3.09
N LYS A 191 4.50 -7.74 2.43
CA LYS A 191 4.36 -6.28 2.23
C LYS A 191 3.10 -5.93 1.46
N LYS A 192 2.75 -6.72 0.44
CA LYS A 192 1.62 -6.44 -0.45
C LYS A 192 0.30 -6.60 0.31
N SER A 193 0.11 -7.68 1.06
CA SER A 193 -1.09 -7.86 1.90
C SER A 193 -1.22 -6.76 2.95
N VAL A 194 -0.12 -6.40 3.62
CA VAL A 194 -0.15 -5.33 4.64
C VAL A 194 -0.53 -3.99 4.01
N PHE A 195 0.00 -3.65 2.83
CA PHE A 195 -0.34 -2.40 2.15
C PHE A 195 -1.79 -2.35 1.68
N ILE A 196 -2.34 -3.48 1.20
CA ILE A 196 -3.76 -3.56 0.85
C ILE A 196 -4.63 -3.28 2.10
N LEU A 197 -4.30 -3.85 3.25
CA LEU A 197 -5.00 -3.56 4.51
C LEU A 197 -4.83 -2.10 4.96
N CYS A 198 -3.64 -1.52 4.80
CA CYS A 198 -3.41 -0.10 5.08
C CYS A 198 -4.31 0.79 4.21
N GLU A 199 -4.46 0.46 2.93
CA GLU A 199 -5.35 1.20 2.03
C GLU A 199 -6.83 1.07 2.43
N MET A 200 -7.28 -0.12 2.87
CA MET A 200 -8.64 -0.29 3.41
C MET A 200 -8.89 0.60 4.63
N LEU A 201 -7.93 0.66 5.56
CA LEU A 201 -7.99 1.53 6.75
C LEU A 201 -8.00 3.01 6.37
N TRP A 202 -7.23 3.42 5.36
CA TRP A 202 -7.26 4.77 4.83
C TRP A 202 -8.64 5.12 4.22
N ARG A 203 -9.20 4.22 3.41
CA ARG A 203 -10.53 4.38 2.80
C ARG A 203 -11.65 4.45 3.84
N GLY A 204 -11.47 3.86 5.02
CA GLY A 204 -12.40 3.96 6.15
C GLY A 204 -12.63 5.40 6.63
N ASN A 205 -11.68 6.31 6.36
CA ASN A 205 -11.73 7.72 6.76
C ASN A 205 -12.07 7.87 8.25
N ILE A 206 -11.43 7.08 9.11
CA ILE A 206 -11.51 7.18 10.58
C ILE A 206 -10.11 7.51 11.08
N LEU A 207 -9.98 8.53 11.93
CA LEU A 207 -8.69 9.02 12.41
C LEU A 207 -7.85 7.90 13.04
N GLU A 208 -8.45 7.10 13.90
CA GLU A 208 -7.75 6.02 14.61
C GLU A 208 -7.36 4.85 13.69
N GLU A 209 -8.15 4.57 12.65
CA GLU A 209 -7.78 3.60 11.61
C GLU A 209 -6.58 4.09 10.80
N SER A 210 -6.52 5.39 10.49
CA SER A 210 -5.36 5.98 9.81
C SER A 210 -4.06 5.82 10.61
N PHE A 211 -4.13 5.88 11.95
CA PHE A 211 -2.96 5.63 12.80
C PHE A 211 -2.52 4.17 12.77
N ILE A 212 -3.45 3.22 12.66
CA ILE A 212 -3.13 1.80 12.43
C ILE A 212 -2.42 1.65 11.08
N ALA A 213 -2.97 2.25 10.01
CA ALA A 213 -2.37 2.21 8.67
C ALA A 213 -0.94 2.79 8.66
N CYS A 214 -0.72 3.94 9.29
CA CYS A 214 0.61 4.55 9.41
C CYS A 214 1.60 3.64 10.13
N SER A 215 1.19 3.09 11.28
CA SER A 215 2.00 2.17 12.10
C SER A 215 2.37 0.90 11.33
N TRP A 216 1.41 0.30 10.63
CA TRP A 216 1.62 -0.94 9.88
C TRP A 216 2.50 -0.73 8.66
N ALA A 217 2.28 0.33 7.89
CA ALA A 217 3.15 0.69 6.78
C ALA A 217 4.61 0.87 7.25
N TYR A 218 4.82 1.61 8.35
CA TYR A 218 6.16 1.82 8.91
C TYR A 218 6.81 0.55 9.47
N ASN A 219 6.03 -0.42 9.95
CA ASN A 219 6.56 -1.74 10.35
C ASN A 219 7.16 -2.52 9.17
N MET A 220 6.74 -2.21 7.94
CA MET A 220 7.24 -2.83 6.72
C MET A 220 8.47 -2.14 6.13
N ARG A 221 9.02 -1.09 6.76
CA ARG A 221 10.12 -0.28 6.22
C ARG A 221 11.35 -1.05 5.73
N LYS A 222 11.71 -2.15 6.40
CA LYS A 222 12.83 -3.00 5.99
C LYS A 222 12.65 -3.68 4.62
N TYR A 223 11.44 -3.63 4.06
CA TYR A 223 11.07 -4.20 2.77
C TYR A 223 10.69 -3.12 1.75
N PHE A 224 10.89 -1.84 2.07
CA PHE A 224 10.58 -0.76 1.14
C PHE A 224 11.47 -0.82 -0.10
N VAL A 225 10.85 -0.59 -1.25
CA VAL A 225 11.50 -0.38 -2.54
C VAL A 225 11.13 1.01 -3.05
N GLU A 226 11.89 1.53 -4.01
CA GLU A 226 11.70 2.88 -4.54
C GLU A 226 10.27 3.09 -5.06
N GLU A 227 9.69 2.08 -5.69
CA GLU A 227 8.34 2.13 -6.28
C GLU A 227 7.24 2.30 -5.22
N ASP A 228 7.49 1.93 -3.97
CA ASP A 228 6.52 2.14 -2.87
C ASP A 228 6.23 3.64 -2.64
N PHE A 229 7.14 4.53 -3.07
CA PHE A 229 6.93 5.97 -3.02
C PHE A 229 5.63 6.39 -3.69
N TYR A 230 5.33 5.83 -4.86
CA TYR A 230 4.13 6.19 -5.62
C TYR A 230 2.85 5.69 -4.95
N ILE A 231 2.91 4.57 -4.21
CA ILE A 231 1.80 4.09 -3.38
C ILE A 231 1.54 5.09 -2.25
N PHE A 232 2.60 5.52 -1.57
CA PHE A 232 2.50 6.44 -0.45
C PHE A 232 2.07 7.85 -0.88
N GLU A 233 2.57 8.33 -2.02
CA GLU A 233 2.12 9.57 -2.66
C GLU A 233 0.61 9.51 -2.95
N ASN A 234 0.15 8.40 -3.55
CA ASN A 234 -1.27 8.19 -3.82
C ASN A 234 -2.12 8.15 -2.54
N TRP A 235 -1.61 7.59 -1.44
CA TRP A 235 -2.31 7.63 -0.15
C TRP A 235 -2.42 9.04 0.41
N ILE A 236 -1.36 9.85 0.31
CA ILE A 236 -1.39 11.27 0.71
C ILE A 236 -2.41 12.04 -0.13
N GLU A 237 -2.38 11.85 -1.44
CA GLU A 237 -3.28 12.56 -2.37
C GLU A 237 -4.75 12.21 -2.12
N ARG A 238 -5.07 10.93 -1.91
CA ARG A 238 -6.44 10.44 -1.89
C ARG A 238 -7.09 10.35 -0.53
N PHE A 239 -6.32 10.12 0.54
CA PHE A 239 -6.89 9.70 1.83
C PHE A 239 -6.50 10.58 3.01
N VAL A 240 -5.42 11.36 2.92
CA VAL A 240 -5.04 12.26 4.02
C VAL A 240 -5.95 13.48 4.01
N THR A 241 -6.69 13.67 5.11
CA THR A 241 -7.70 14.73 5.26
C THR A 241 -7.46 15.65 6.44
N ASN A 242 -6.48 15.38 7.28
CA ASN A 242 -6.18 16.16 8.47
C ASN A 242 -4.68 16.16 8.78
N TRP A 243 -4.24 17.12 9.60
CA TRP A 243 -2.82 17.28 9.92
C TRP A 243 -2.27 16.14 10.78
N ALA A 244 -3.10 15.49 11.61
CA ALA A 244 -2.62 14.44 12.51
C ALA A 244 -2.27 13.17 11.74
N SER A 245 -3.10 12.76 10.77
CA SER A 245 -2.79 11.64 9.88
C SER A 245 -1.63 11.97 8.93
N CYS A 246 -1.61 13.19 8.39
CA CYS A 246 -0.51 13.68 7.54
C CYS A 246 0.84 13.59 8.28
N ASP A 247 0.94 14.17 9.48
CA ASP A 247 2.18 14.20 10.24
C ASP A 247 2.61 12.81 10.71
N THR A 248 1.65 11.96 11.13
CA THR A 248 1.94 10.60 11.58
C THR A 248 2.52 9.76 10.44
N PHE A 249 1.94 9.86 9.25
CA PHE A 249 2.42 9.16 8.07
C PHE A 249 3.76 9.70 7.58
N CYS A 250 3.86 11.03 7.44
CA CYS A 250 4.99 11.65 6.75
C CYS A 250 6.27 11.64 7.59
N ASN A 251 6.18 11.88 8.91
CA ASN A 251 7.37 11.89 9.76
C ASN A 251 8.08 10.54 9.84
N HIS A 252 7.36 9.45 9.57
CA HIS A 252 7.86 8.09 9.73
C HIS A 252 7.91 7.37 8.39
N THR A 253 6.77 6.97 7.83
CA THR A 253 6.72 6.17 6.59
C THR A 253 7.31 6.91 5.39
N MET A 254 6.88 8.15 5.14
CA MET A 254 7.43 8.93 4.01
C MET A 254 8.88 9.35 4.28
N GLY A 255 9.18 9.82 5.50
CA GLY A 255 10.54 10.20 5.87
C GLY A 255 11.55 9.07 5.69
N GLU A 256 11.16 7.83 6.03
CA GLU A 256 12.01 6.64 5.88
C GLU A 256 12.30 6.32 4.41
N ILE A 257 11.29 6.34 3.52
CA ILE A 257 11.54 6.05 2.10
C ILE A 257 12.40 7.14 1.43
N ILE A 258 12.23 8.41 1.82
CA ILE A 258 13.10 9.51 1.37
C ILE A 258 14.52 9.32 1.88
N ASP A 259 14.69 8.82 3.10
CA ASP A 259 16.02 8.53 3.65
C ASP A 259 16.72 7.39 2.89
N MET A 260 15.96 6.36 2.52
CA MET A 260 16.45 5.23 1.72
C MET A 260 16.80 5.64 0.27
N TYR A 261 16.03 6.57 -0.31
CA TYR A 261 16.17 7.02 -1.69
C TYR A 261 16.18 8.55 -1.77
N PRO A 262 17.29 9.21 -1.43
CA PRO A 262 17.37 10.67 -1.31
C PRO A 262 16.97 11.46 -2.55
N HIS A 263 17.12 10.90 -3.77
CA HIS A 263 16.72 11.58 -5.01
C HIS A 263 15.21 11.84 -5.10
N LEU A 264 14.40 11.12 -4.33
CA LEU A 264 12.95 11.34 -4.25
C LEU A 264 12.57 12.69 -3.59
N THR A 265 13.53 13.44 -3.03
CA THR A 265 13.27 14.81 -2.57
C THR A 265 12.82 15.74 -3.69
N ASP A 266 13.20 15.47 -4.94
CA ASP A 266 12.74 16.22 -6.10
C ASP A 266 11.21 16.15 -6.25
N ASN A 267 10.61 15.00 -5.93
CA ASN A 267 9.16 14.85 -5.91
C ASN A 267 8.51 15.75 -4.85
N LEU A 268 9.14 15.89 -3.68
CA LEU A 268 8.65 16.79 -2.62
C LEU A 268 8.64 18.26 -3.10
N MET A 269 9.62 18.67 -3.91
CA MET A 269 9.62 20.01 -4.52
C MET A 269 8.44 20.19 -5.48
N GLY A 270 8.09 19.12 -6.22
CA GLY A 270 6.88 19.08 -7.03
C GLY A 270 5.61 19.21 -6.18
N TRP A 271 5.57 18.53 -5.03
CA TRP A 271 4.41 18.55 -4.12
C TRP A 271 4.10 19.93 -3.56
N CYS A 272 5.09 20.78 -3.38
CA CYS A 272 4.90 22.17 -2.95
C CYS A 272 3.99 22.98 -3.88
N LYS A 273 3.80 22.54 -5.14
CA LYS A 273 2.96 23.20 -6.15
C LYS A 273 1.59 22.55 -6.33
N SER A 274 1.27 21.51 -5.55
CA SER A 274 -0.02 20.80 -5.68
C SER A 274 -1.18 21.67 -5.19
N GLU A 275 -2.35 21.55 -5.83
CA GLU A 275 -3.61 22.12 -5.32
C GLU A 275 -4.02 21.49 -3.97
N ASN A 276 -3.59 20.25 -3.73
CA ASN A 276 -3.86 19.53 -2.49
C ASN A 276 -2.99 20.06 -1.34
N ARG A 277 -3.64 20.72 -0.38
CA ARG A 277 -2.98 21.28 0.82
C ARG A 277 -2.20 20.23 1.62
N TRP A 278 -2.70 18.99 1.68
CA TRP A 278 -2.06 17.93 2.46
C TRP A 278 -0.81 17.42 1.76
N LYS A 279 -0.78 17.43 0.44
CA LYS A 279 0.43 17.15 -0.35
C LYS A 279 1.48 18.25 -0.17
N ARG A 280 1.08 19.52 -0.21
CA ARG A 280 1.99 20.66 0.11
C ARG A 280 2.53 20.58 1.54
N ARG A 281 1.68 20.26 2.53
CA ARG A 281 2.12 20.03 3.91
C ARG A 281 3.07 18.83 4.00
N ALA A 282 2.74 17.72 3.35
CA ALA A 282 3.52 16.49 3.34
C ALA A 282 4.94 16.73 2.82
N ALA A 283 5.12 17.58 1.81
CA ALA A 283 6.44 17.98 1.32
C ALA A 283 7.34 18.47 2.47
N ALA A 284 6.82 19.37 3.31
CA ALA A 284 7.54 19.87 4.46
C ALA A 284 7.68 18.85 5.58
N VAL A 285 6.60 18.16 5.96
CA VAL A 285 6.64 17.32 7.17
C VAL A 285 7.38 16.00 6.97
N SER A 286 7.59 15.55 5.72
CA SER A 286 8.36 14.34 5.43
C SER A 286 9.83 14.44 5.83
N LEU A 287 10.40 15.66 5.85
CA LEU A 287 11.79 15.90 6.23
C LEU A 287 11.99 16.23 7.72
N ILE A 288 10.93 16.18 8.56
CA ILE A 288 11.03 16.61 9.98
C ILE A 288 12.02 15.77 10.79
N VAL A 289 11.98 14.45 10.64
CA VAL A 289 12.89 13.55 11.36
C VAL A 289 14.33 13.70 10.87
N PRO A 290 14.63 13.59 9.57
CA PRO A 290 16.02 13.70 9.12
C PRO A 290 16.59 15.13 9.28
N ALA A 291 15.79 16.20 9.13
CA ALA A 291 16.23 17.57 9.38
C ALA A 291 16.57 17.82 10.86
N ARG A 292 15.86 17.17 11.79
CA ARG A 292 16.20 17.22 13.23
C ARG A 292 17.59 16.64 13.50
N GLU A 293 18.01 15.67 12.70
CA GLU A 293 19.32 15.02 12.76
C GLU A 293 20.41 15.81 12.01
N GLY A 294 20.05 16.90 11.32
CA GLY A 294 20.97 17.76 10.58
C GLY A 294 21.15 17.36 9.12
N ARG A 295 20.29 16.50 8.57
CA ARG A 295 20.33 16.04 7.18
C ARG A 295 19.37 16.86 6.30
N PHE A 296 19.56 16.80 4.98
CA PHE A 296 18.74 17.48 3.97
C PHE A 296 18.57 19.00 4.17
N MET A 297 19.61 19.71 4.60
CA MET A 297 19.52 21.14 4.90
C MET A 297 19.15 21.96 3.65
N ASP A 298 19.72 21.63 2.50
CA ASP A 298 19.48 22.35 1.26
C ASP A 298 18.03 22.16 0.79
N GLU A 299 17.51 20.94 0.85
CA GLU A 299 16.14 20.61 0.51
C GLU A 299 15.15 21.26 1.48
N VAL A 300 15.49 21.33 2.77
CA VAL A 300 14.69 22.07 3.76
C VAL A 300 14.52 23.54 3.37
N PHE A 301 15.60 24.21 2.96
CA PHE A 301 15.52 25.62 2.54
C PHE A 301 14.77 25.78 1.22
N GLN A 302 14.96 24.88 0.26
CA GLN A 302 14.20 24.88 -0.99
C GLN A 302 12.70 24.71 -0.75
N ILE A 303 12.27 23.75 0.08
CA ILE A 303 10.86 23.56 0.42
C ILE A 303 10.30 24.78 1.15
N ALA A 304 11.06 25.34 2.10
CA ALA A 304 10.63 26.53 2.82
C ALA A 304 10.49 27.76 1.91
N ASP A 305 11.33 27.89 0.87
CA ASP A 305 11.21 28.92 -0.16
C ASP A 305 9.97 28.72 -1.04
N LEU A 306 9.75 27.49 -1.52
CA LEU A 306 8.59 27.16 -2.36
C LEU A 306 7.27 27.37 -1.62
N LEU A 307 7.23 27.11 -0.31
CA LEU A 307 6.05 27.27 0.53
C LEU A 307 5.98 28.62 1.27
N LEU A 308 6.95 29.51 1.06
CA LEU A 308 7.13 30.73 1.86
C LEU A 308 5.85 31.55 1.98
N LEU A 309 5.16 31.73 0.84
CA LEU A 309 3.97 32.56 0.70
C LEU A 309 2.66 31.77 0.63
N ASP A 310 2.69 30.45 0.87
CA ASP A 310 1.48 29.62 0.87
C ASP A 310 0.41 30.24 1.76
N GLU A 311 -0.85 30.23 1.34
CA GLU A 311 -1.94 30.90 2.06
C GLU A 311 -2.51 30.03 3.20
N ASP A 312 -2.28 28.73 3.13
CA ASP A 312 -2.86 27.75 4.02
C ASP A 312 -2.14 27.69 5.38
N ASP A 313 -2.88 27.86 6.47
CA ASP A 313 -2.34 27.85 7.83
C ASP A 313 -1.68 26.52 8.21
N MET A 314 -2.19 25.38 7.71
CA MET A 314 -1.59 24.08 7.97
C MET A 314 -0.28 23.93 7.19
N VAL A 315 -0.20 24.39 5.95
CA VAL A 315 1.06 24.34 5.20
C VAL A 315 2.12 25.24 5.82
N ARG A 316 1.73 26.47 6.21
CA ARG A 316 2.57 27.44 6.93
C ARG A 316 3.19 26.86 8.21
N LYS A 317 2.36 26.20 9.02
CA LYS A 317 2.82 25.52 10.23
C LYS A 317 3.76 24.35 9.92
N GLY A 318 3.53 23.64 8.81
CA GLY A 318 4.37 22.53 8.36
C GLY A 318 5.80 22.98 8.07
N TYR A 319 6.00 23.91 7.13
CA TYR A 319 7.36 24.37 6.80
C TYR A 319 8.01 25.20 7.91
N GLY A 320 7.21 25.94 8.70
CA GLY A 320 7.71 26.60 9.91
C GLY A 320 8.24 25.60 10.94
N TRP A 321 7.55 24.47 11.13
CA TRP A 321 8.02 23.37 11.96
C TRP A 321 9.28 22.71 11.39
N LEU A 322 9.39 22.59 10.06
CA LEU A 322 10.59 22.09 9.41
C LEU A 322 11.82 22.95 9.71
N LEU A 323 11.72 24.27 9.53
CA LEU A 323 12.79 25.21 9.90
C LEU A 323 13.13 25.13 11.39
N LYS A 324 12.11 25.03 12.25
CA LYS A 324 12.29 24.87 13.70
C LYS A 324 13.14 23.65 14.04
N VAL A 325 12.89 22.50 13.43
CA VAL A 325 13.66 21.28 13.73
C VAL A 325 15.05 21.31 13.10
N CYS A 326 15.19 21.89 11.91
CA CYS A 326 16.49 22.10 11.26
C CYS A 326 17.41 22.97 12.13
N SER A 327 16.84 24.00 12.79
CA SER A 327 17.59 24.89 13.69
C SER A 327 18.27 24.20 14.89
N ASN A 328 17.91 22.94 15.20
CA ASN A 328 18.59 22.19 16.26
C ASN A 328 20.05 21.88 15.91
N LYS A 329 20.38 21.78 14.62
CA LYS A 329 21.74 21.49 14.12
C LYS A 329 22.32 22.64 13.29
N HIS A 330 21.46 23.41 12.63
CA HIS A 330 21.81 24.47 11.69
C HIS A 330 21.19 25.81 12.10
N GLN A 331 21.42 26.24 13.35
CA GLN A 331 20.74 27.42 13.91
C GLN A 331 21.08 28.71 13.16
N GLU A 332 22.36 28.90 12.82
CA GLU A 332 22.84 30.13 12.17
C GLU A 332 22.27 30.24 10.75
N GLU A 333 22.31 29.15 10.00
CA GLU A 333 21.81 29.05 8.64
C GLU A 333 20.30 29.28 8.59
N VAL A 334 19.54 28.67 9.51
CA VAL A 334 18.09 28.91 9.60
C VAL A 334 17.79 30.34 10.02
N PHE A 335 18.56 30.93 10.93
CA PHE A 335 18.37 32.33 11.32
C PHE A 335 18.65 33.28 10.15
N ASP A 336 19.71 33.06 9.40
CA ASP A 336 20.05 33.85 8.21
C ASP A 336 19.00 33.69 7.11
N PHE A 337 18.50 32.46 6.90
CA PHE A 337 17.39 32.18 5.99
C PHE A 337 16.16 33.02 6.34
N VAL A 338 15.78 33.01 7.62
CA VAL A 338 14.63 33.77 8.15
C VAL A 338 14.86 35.27 8.02
N MET A 339 16.03 35.78 8.40
CA MET A 339 16.32 37.21 8.37
C MET A 339 16.28 37.79 6.96
N LYS A 340 16.71 37.03 5.95
CA LYS A 340 16.60 37.42 4.53
C LYS A 340 15.17 37.54 4.02
N ARG A 341 14.20 36.90 4.71
CA ARG A 341 12.79 36.79 4.27
C ARG A 341 11.80 37.40 5.25
N LYS A 342 12.27 37.95 6.38
CA LYS A 342 11.44 38.35 7.52
C LYS A 342 10.31 39.31 7.15
N ASP A 343 10.50 40.12 6.11
CA ASP A 343 9.57 41.17 5.69
C ASP A 343 8.34 40.61 4.96
N VAL A 344 8.50 39.46 4.28
CA VAL A 344 7.43 38.79 3.52
C VAL A 344 6.95 37.49 4.18
N MET A 345 7.75 36.89 5.06
CA MET A 345 7.44 35.63 5.72
C MET A 345 6.19 35.77 6.62
N PRO A 346 5.18 34.90 6.47
CA PRO A 346 4.02 34.88 7.36
C PRO A 346 4.42 34.74 8.83
N ARG A 347 3.78 35.54 9.70
CA ARG A 347 4.05 35.55 11.15
C ARG A 347 3.91 34.18 11.81
N THR A 348 2.98 33.35 11.33
CA THR A 348 2.79 31.97 11.83
C THR A 348 4.08 31.17 11.63
N SER A 349 4.56 31.09 10.39
CA SER A 349 5.77 30.34 10.04
C SER A 349 7.02 30.90 10.71
N LEU A 350 7.15 32.23 10.75
CA LEU A 350 8.26 32.92 11.42
C LEU A 350 8.37 32.51 12.90
N ARG A 351 7.24 32.54 13.63
CA ARG A 351 7.20 32.17 15.05
C ARG A 351 7.58 30.72 15.28
N TYR A 352 7.13 29.81 14.42
CA TYR A 352 7.54 28.41 14.48
C TYR A 352 9.04 28.28 14.25
N ALA A 353 9.56 28.84 13.15
CA ALA A 353 10.96 28.70 12.75
C ALA A 353 11.95 29.12 13.85
N ILE A 354 11.64 30.22 14.57
CA ILE A 354 12.49 30.76 15.63
C ILE A 354 12.17 30.21 17.03
N GLU A 355 11.19 29.30 17.19
CA GLU A 355 10.63 28.91 18.49
C GLU A 355 11.69 28.37 19.47
N LYS A 356 12.71 27.68 18.96
CA LYS A 356 13.79 27.10 19.78
C LYS A 356 15.02 27.99 19.94
N MET A 357 15.07 29.13 19.24
CA MET A 357 16.23 30.03 19.28
C MET A 357 16.33 30.81 20.61
N PRO A 358 17.53 31.31 20.96
CA PRO A 358 17.71 32.24 22.08
C PRO A 358 16.81 33.47 21.99
N ALA A 359 16.42 34.01 23.16
CA ALA A 359 15.50 35.16 23.25
C ALA A 359 15.98 36.38 22.45
N GLN A 360 17.30 36.60 22.39
CA GLN A 360 17.90 37.72 21.67
C GLN A 360 17.71 37.60 20.15
N LEU A 361 17.88 36.39 19.59
CA LEU A 361 17.63 36.13 18.16
C LEU A 361 16.14 36.23 17.83
N LYS A 362 15.27 35.70 18.69
CA LYS A 362 13.82 35.84 18.53
C LYS A 362 13.40 37.30 18.48
N ALA A 363 13.89 38.13 19.41
CA ALA A 363 13.59 39.55 19.44
C ALA A 363 14.06 40.27 18.16
N ARG A 364 15.24 39.92 17.65
CA ARG A 364 15.77 40.45 16.38
C ARG A 364 14.89 40.08 15.19
N ALA A 365 14.52 38.80 15.05
CA ALA A 365 13.68 38.32 13.96
C ALA A 365 12.25 38.90 14.00
N MET A 366 11.73 39.16 15.20
CA MET A 366 10.38 39.72 15.39
C MET A 366 10.32 41.25 15.26
N LYS A 367 11.47 41.94 15.22
CA LYS A 367 11.53 43.40 15.04
C LYS A 367 11.35 43.72 13.55
N ARG A 368 10.32 44.53 13.24
CA ARG A 368 10.14 45.09 11.90
C ARG A 368 11.27 46.06 11.60
#